data_AF-A0AAW2QN58-F1
#
_entry.id   AF-A0AAW2QN58-F1
#
_cell.length_a   1.000
_cell.length_b   1.000
_cell.length_c   1.000
_cell.angle_alpha   90.00
_cell.angle_beta   90.00
_cell.angle_gamma   90.00
#
_symmetry.space_group_name_H-M   'P 1'
#
loop_
_entity.id
_entity.type
_entity.pdbx_description
1 polymer ?
#
loop_
_entity_poly.entity_id
_entity_poly.type
_entity_poly.pdbx_seq_one_letter_code
_entity_poly.pdbx_strand_id
1 'polypeptide(L)'
;MVLGCGIIISVILLASVLAAGGGADSSTAILIEVNQSGNGDYRKIQDAIDAVPSNNSDHIFILVKPGVYKEKIVVPADKPFITLSGTKATKTIITWSDSGEIFESPTFSVLASDFMARYLTIQNNYGAGAKAVALRVSGDRAAFMNCRILSHQDTLLDDKGRHYYSNCYVEGDTDFIFGNGASIFQKCHLHSLAGGMGAITAQRRQRAEEETGFTFVNCKITGVKSAVLGRPWGKYSRVVFALTYMSNVVLPQGWDDWGDSSKRRTAYYGEYKCYGAGARSSKRVKWSHRLSSQEAAPYLREDMIGGSSWIRSAPSHFRRISGAISPLPQPLQPNS
;
A
#
# COMPACT_ATOMS: atom_id res chain seq x y z
N MET A 1 20.35 11.52 78.46
CA MET A 1 19.36 10.64 77.80
C MET A 1 19.62 10.68 76.31
N VAL A 2 20.01 9.54 75.77
CA VAL A 2 20.34 9.29 74.37
C VAL A 2 19.02 9.12 73.61
N LEU A 3 18.83 9.84 72.50
CA LEU A 3 17.94 9.39 71.43
C LEU A 3 18.63 9.61 70.09
N GLY A 4 19.06 8.50 69.50
CA GLY A 4 19.65 8.45 68.17
C GLY A 4 18.58 8.54 67.09
N CYS A 5 18.91 9.23 66.00
CA CYS A 5 18.19 9.17 64.75
C CYS A 5 19.14 8.62 63.70
N GLY A 6 19.16 7.30 63.56
CA GLY A 6 19.90 6.60 62.51
C GLY A 6 19.13 6.71 61.20
N ILE A 7 19.70 7.41 60.23
CA ILE A 7 19.21 7.45 58.85
C ILE A 7 19.65 6.14 58.19
N ILE A 8 18.71 5.21 57.99
CA ILE A 8 18.93 4.02 57.17
C ILE A 8 18.78 4.45 55.71
N ILE A 9 19.90 4.65 55.02
CA ILE A 9 19.93 4.81 53.57
C ILE A 9 19.80 3.41 52.97
N SER A 10 18.58 3.03 52.58
CA SER A 10 18.36 1.84 51.74
C SER A 10 18.88 2.11 50.33
N VAL A 11 20.09 1.63 50.03
CA VAL A 11 20.62 1.58 48.67
C VAL A 11 19.91 0.45 47.93
N ILE A 12 18.91 0.79 47.13
CA ILE A 12 18.29 -0.15 46.19
C ILE A 12 19.24 -0.27 44.99
N LEU A 13 20.04 -1.33 44.96
CA LEU A 13 20.74 -1.76 43.74
C LEU A 13 19.69 -2.25 42.74
N LEU A 14 19.35 -1.43 41.74
CA LEU A 14 18.68 -1.92 40.54
C LEU A 14 19.71 -2.75 39.75
N ALA A 15 19.63 -4.07 39.89
CA ALA A 15 20.25 -4.98 38.95
C ALA A 15 19.52 -4.83 37.59
N SER A 16 20.17 -4.16 36.64
CA SER A 16 19.72 -4.12 35.25
C SER A 16 19.86 -5.53 34.67
N VAL A 17 18.75 -6.26 34.59
CA VAL A 17 18.65 -7.46 33.76
C VAL A 17 18.75 -7.00 32.31
N LEU A 18 19.92 -7.16 31.70
CA LEU A 18 20.06 -7.15 30.25
C LEU A 18 19.29 -8.36 29.74
N ALA A 19 18.03 -8.16 29.36
CA ALA A 19 17.36 -9.08 28.47
C ALA A 19 18.18 -9.09 27.18
N ALA A 20 18.87 -10.19 26.92
CA ALA A 20 19.43 -10.50 25.62
C ALA A 20 18.24 -10.62 24.66
N GLY A 21 17.84 -9.49 24.07
CA GLY A 21 16.94 -9.46 22.94
C GLY A 21 17.67 -10.17 21.80
N GLY A 22 17.38 -11.46 21.62
CA GLY A 22 17.58 -12.11 20.34
C GLY A 22 16.70 -11.40 19.34
N GLY A 23 17.20 -10.31 18.75
CA GLY A 23 16.56 -9.65 17.63
C GLY A 23 16.41 -10.72 16.56
N ALA A 24 15.17 -11.07 16.22
CA ALA A 24 14.90 -11.94 15.09
C ALA A 24 15.69 -11.41 13.90
N ASP A 25 16.57 -12.24 13.33
CA ASP A 25 17.42 -11.85 12.21
C ASP A 25 16.53 -11.49 11.01
N SER A 26 16.23 -10.21 10.85
CA SER A 26 15.40 -9.71 9.76
C SER A 26 16.11 -9.82 8.41
N SER A 27 17.41 -10.17 8.38
CA SER A 27 18.22 -10.25 7.18
C SER A 27 18.07 -11.58 6.42
N THR A 28 17.53 -12.61 7.07
CA THR A 28 17.33 -13.95 6.48
C THR A 28 15.86 -14.19 6.13
N ALA A 29 15.60 -14.70 4.93
CA ALA A 29 14.26 -15.14 4.51
C ALA A 29 14.27 -16.56 3.92
N ILE A 30 13.14 -17.26 4.04
CA ILE A 30 12.87 -18.48 3.28
C ILE A 30 12.54 -18.09 1.84
N LEU A 31 13.32 -18.59 0.88
CA LEU A 31 13.10 -18.34 -0.54
C LEU A 31 12.16 -19.40 -1.15
N ILE A 32 11.10 -18.93 -1.80
CA ILE A 32 10.24 -19.71 -2.70
C ILE A 32 10.31 -19.08 -4.09
N GLU A 33 10.59 -19.86 -5.13
CA GLU A 33 10.64 -19.39 -6.50
C GLU A 33 9.40 -19.79 -7.30
N VAL A 34 8.78 -18.81 -7.96
CA VAL A 34 7.66 -19.03 -8.87
C VAL A 34 8.13 -18.83 -10.31
N ASN A 35 7.99 -19.85 -11.15
CA ASN A 35 8.36 -19.81 -12.55
C ASN A 35 7.37 -20.61 -13.41
N GLN A 36 6.66 -19.93 -14.33
CA GLN A 36 5.68 -20.56 -15.22
C GLN A 36 6.30 -21.65 -16.11
N SER A 37 7.60 -21.60 -16.39
CA SER A 37 8.30 -22.63 -17.18
C SER A 37 8.55 -23.94 -16.41
N GLY A 38 8.28 -23.98 -15.11
CA GLY A 38 8.52 -25.15 -14.25
C GLY A 38 9.92 -25.26 -13.65
N ASN A 39 10.81 -24.30 -13.90
CA ASN A 39 12.16 -24.25 -13.31
C ASN A 39 12.18 -23.48 -11.98
N GLY A 40 11.16 -23.66 -11.15
CA GLY A 40 11.00 -23.04 -9.83
C GLY A 40 10.22 -23.98 -8.91
N ASP A 41 10.03 -23.59 -7.66
CA ASP A 41 9.29 -24.38 -6.66
C ASP A 41 7.80 -24.49 -7.02
N TYR A 42 7.23 -23.43 -7.62
CA TYR A 42 5.84 -23.39 -8.08
C TYR A 42 5.73 -22.77 -9.49
N ARG A 43 4.66 -23.12 -10.22
CA ARG A 43 4.33 -22.48 -11.51
C ARG A 43 3.39 -21.27 -11.36
N LYS A 44 2.53 -21.30 -10.35
CA LYS A 44 1.53 -20.27 -10.05
C LYS A 44 1.91 -19.50 -8.79
N ILE A 45 1.49 -18.25 -8.74
CA ILE A 45 1.74 -17.39 -7.57
C ILE A 45 0.83 -17.81 -6.41
N GLN A 46 -0.44 -18.11 -6.68
CA GLN A 46 -1.37 -18.50 -5.62
C GLN A 46 -0.91 -19.79 -4.92
N ASP A 47 -0.45 -20.80 -5.67
CA ASP A 47 0.05 -22.06 -5.09
C ASP A 47 1.23 -21.84 -4.11
N ALA A 48 2.13 -20.88 -4.42
CA ALA A 48 3.25 -20.54 -3.54
C ALA A 48 2.80 -19.82 -2.25
N ILE A 49 1.77 -18.97 -2.33
CA ILE A 49 1.14 -18.35 -1.15
C ILE A 49 0.41 -19.40 -0.33
N ASP A 50 -0.28 -20.33 -1.00
CA ASP A 50 -1.05 -21.39 -0.37
C ASP A 50 -0.17 -22.36 0.43
N ALA A 51 1.05 -22.60 -0.04
CA ALA A 51 2.05 -23.40 0.65
C ALA A 51 2.64 -22.77 1.93
N VAL A 52 2.52 -21.45 2.12
CA VAL A 52 2.95 -20.82 3.37
C VAL A 52 2.02 -21.28 4.52
N PRO A 53 2.55 -21.77 5.65
CA PRO A 53 1.73 -22.22 6.77
C PRO A 53 0.84 -21.11 7.34
N SER A 54 -0.34 -21.49 7.83
CA SER A 54 -1.18 -20.60 8.63
C SER A 54 -0.46 -20.14 9.90
N ASN A 55 -0.77 -18.93 10.34
CA ASN A 55 -0.12 -18.22 11.45
C ASN A 55 1.40 -18.10 11.28
N ASN A 56 1.86 -17.92 10.05
CA ASN A 56 3.27 -17.79 9.71
C ASN A 56 3.96 -16.70 10.55
N SER A 57 5.16 -16.97 11.04
CA SER A 57 6.04 -15.98 11.68
C SER A 57 7.41 -15.88 11.01
N ASP A 58 7.69 -16.72 10.02
CA ASP A 58 8.92 -16.68 9.24
C ASP A 58 8.86 -15.59 8.16
N HIS A 59 10.01 -15.01 7.83
CA HIS A 59 10.12 -14.16 6.65
C HIS A 59 10.10 -15.02 5.39
N ILE A 60 8.96 -15.05 4.68
CA ILE A 60 8.85 -15.74 3.39
C ILE A 60 9.11 -14.75 2.27
N PHE A 61 10.02 -15.09 1.36
CA PHE A 61 10.32 -14.32 0.17
C PHE A 61 9.97 -15.14 -1.08
N ILE A 62 8.85 -14.79 -1.71
CA ILE A 62 8.37 -15.40 -2.95
C ILE A 62 8.94 -14.60 -4.13
N LEU A 63 9.95 -15.15 -4.80
CA LEU A 63 10.56 -14.58 -6.00
C LEU A 63 9.81 -15.07 -7.25
N VAL A 64 9.17 -14.14 -7.94
CA VAL A 64 8.40 -14.40 -9.16
C VAL A 64 9.25 -14.04 -10.38
N LYS A 65 9.53 -15.04 -11.23
CA LYS A 65 10.29 -14.83 -12.48
C LYS A 65 9.49 -13.96 -13.48
N PRO A 66 10.15 -13.40 -14.51
CA PRO A 66 9.45 -12.70 -15.59
C PRO A 66 8.34 -13.54 -16.23
N GLY A 67 7.19 -12.94 -16.48
CA GLY A 67 6.01 -13.62 -17.02
C GLY A 67 4.74 -12.80 -16.86
N VAL A 68 3.68 -13.25 -17.54
CA VAL A 68 2.31 -12.74 -17.37
C VAL A 68 1.51 -13.82 -16.66
N TYR A 69 1.14 -13.54 -15.42
CA TYR A 69 0.42 -14.41 -14.51
C TYR A 69 -1.05 -14.01 -14.52
N LYS A 70 -1.86 -14.74 -15.28
CA LYS A 70 -3.32 -14.55 -15.34
C LYS A 70 -3.98 -15.28 -14.17
N GLU A 71 -3.95 -14.66 -12.99
CA GLU A 71 -4.39 -15.24 -11.72
C GLU A 71 -5.11 -14.17 -10.87
N LYS A 72 -6.15 -14.57 -10.13
CA LYS A 72 -6.62 -13.81 -8.97
C LYS A 72 -5.82 -14.22 -7.76
N ILE A 73 -5.20 -13.26 -7.09
CA ILE A 73 -4.35 -13.51 -5.93
C ILE A 73 -5.04 -13.06 -4.66
N VAL A 74 -5.03 -13.92 -3.65
CA VAL A 74 -5.40 -13.58 -2.27
C VAL A 74 -4.24 -13.97 -1.38
N VAL A 75 -3.76 -13.03 -0.57
CA VAL A 75 -2.86 -13.32 0.56
C VAL A 75 -3.72 -13.33 1.83
N PRO A 76 -4.08 -14.53 2.35
CA PRO A 76 -4.96 -14.70 3.49
C PRO A 76 -4.47 -14.02 4.77
N ALA A 77 -5.38 -13.58 5.63
CA ALA A 77 -5.05 -12.82 6.83
C ALA A 77 -4.12 -13.55 7.81
N ASP A 78 -4.17 -14.87 7.84
CA ASP A 78 -3.36 -15.76 8.68
C ASP A 78 -1.97 -16.04 8.10
N LYS A 79 -1.55 -15.39 7.01
CA LYS A 79 -0.23 -15.58 6.39
C LYS A 79 0.61 -14.30 6.38
N PRO A 80 0.94 -13.72 7.55
CA PRO A 80 1.73 -12.50 7.61
C PRO A 80 3.19 -12.75 7.19
N PHE A 81 3.96 -11.67 7.10
CA PHE A 81 5.40 -11.67 6.79
C PHE A 81 5.82 -12.17 5.39
N ILE A 82 4.89 -12.37 4.46
CA ILE A 82 5.19 -12.68 3.05
C ILE A 82 5.69 -11.43 2.32
N THR A 83 6.82 -11.58 1.61
CA THR A 83 7.28 -10.67 0.56
C THR A 83 7.09 -11.32 -0.80
N LEU A 84 6.32 -10.71 -1.70
CA LEU A 84 6.19 -11.10 -3.10
C LEU A 84 7.03 -10.17 -3.98
N SER A 85 8.06 -10.68 -4.63
CA SER A 85 8.97 -9.86 -5.43
C SER A 85 9.05 -10.36 -6.87
N GLY A 86 8.77 -9.50 -7.83
CA GLY A 86 9.24 -9.68 -9.20
C GLY A 86 10.73 -9.35 -9.33
N THR A 87 11.24 -9.40 -10.56
CA THR A 87 12.61 -8.96 -10.88
C THR A 87 12.66 -7.53 -11.44
N LYS A 88 11.63 -7.15 -12.19
CA LYS A 88 11.39 -5.80 -12.73
C LYS A 88 9.89 -5.63 -12.91
N ALA A 89 9.35 -4.47 -12.52
CA ALA A 89 7.91 -4.24 -12.55
C ALA A 89 7.28 -4.46 -13.93
N THR A 90 8.00 -4.08 -15.00
CA THR A 90 7.54 -4.24 -16.38
C THR A 90 7.67 -5.66 -16.96
N LYS A 91 8.27 -6.60 -16.22
CA LYS A 91 8.53 -7.97 -16.68
C LYS A 91 7.75 -9.04 -15.92
N THR A 92 7.24 -8.72 -14.73
CA THR A 92 6.43 -9.62 -13.91
C THR A 92 5.07 -8.97 -13.71
N ILE A 93 4.05 -9.48 -14.42
CA ILE A 93 2.71 -8.88 -14.49
C ILE A 93 1.71 -9.87 -13.94
N ILE A 94 0.97 -9.49 -12.90
CA ILE A 94 -0.19 -10.21 -12.37
C ILE A 94 -1.43 -9.53 -12.93
N THR A 95 -2.29 -10.28 -13.63
CA THR A 95 -3.42 -9.70 -14.34
C THR A 95 -4.71 -10.51 -14.24
N TRP A 96 -5.82 -9.78 -14.10
CA TRP A 96 -7.17 -10.29 -14.24
C TRP A 96 -8.08 -9.23 -14.88
N SER A 97 -9.37 -9.51 -15.04
CA SER A 97 -10.28 -8.67 -15.83
C SER A 97 -11.71 -8.61 -15.27
N ASP A 98 -11.89 -8.77 -13.96
CA ASP A 98 -13.23 -8.69 -13.35
C ASP A 98 -13.62 -7.21 -13.14
N SER A 99 -14.92 -6.92 -13.26
CA SER A 99 -15.50 -5.64 -12.87
C SER A 99 -16.67 -5.85 -11.93
N GLY A 100 -17.18 -4.75 -11.36
CA GLY A 100 -18.36 -4.77 -10.49
C GLY A 100 -18.01 -4.41 -9.05
N GLU A 101 -18.43 -5.23 -8.09
CA GLU A 101 -18.28 -4.90 -6.68
C GLU A 101 -16.81 -4.79 -6.25
N ILE A 102 -16.52 -3.79 -5.41
CA ILE A 102 -15.15 -3.38 -5.04
C ILE A 102 -14.40 -4.44 -4.23
N PHE A 103 -15.12 -5.40 -3.65
CA PHE A 103 -14.55 -6.52 -2.89
C PHE A 103 -14.42 -7.81 -3.69
N GLU A 104 -15.05 -7.89 -4.87
CA GLU A 104 -15.08 -9.07 -5.73
C GLU A 104 -14.20 -8.91 -6.97
N SER A 105 -14.17 -7.70 -7.55
CA SER A 105 -13.35 -7.35 -8.71
C SER A 105 -11.81 -7.30 -8.52
N PRO A 106 -11.22 -7.26 -7.30
CA PRO A 106 -9.76 -7.20 -7.16
C PRO A 106 -9.02 -8.32 -7.89
N THR A 107 -8.03 -7.94 -8.71
CA THR A 107 -7.03 -8.89 -9.24
C THR A 107 -6.16 -9.45 -8.11
N PHE A 108 -5.78 -8.62 -7.16
CA PHE A 108 -4.95 -9.00 -6.01
C PHE A 108 -5.53 -8.40 -4.73
N SER A 109 -5.89 -9.25 -3.76
CA SER A 109 -6.25 -8.87 -2.39
C SER A 109 -5.16 -9.25 -1.38
N VAL A 110 -4.64 -8.27 -0.64
CA VAL A 110 -3.73 -8.45 0.49
C VAL A 110 -4.51 -8.28 1.79
N LEU A 111 -4.77 -9.39 2.48
CA LEU A 111 -5.48 -9.43 3.76
C LEU A 111 -4.53 -9.66 4.94
N ALA A 112 -3.35 -10.25 4.69
CA ALA A 112 -2.29 -10.45 5.68
C ALA A 112 -1.66 -9.14 6.14
N SER A 113 -1.26 -9.12 7.42
CA SER A 113 -0.39 -8.06 7.94
C SER A 113 1.08 -8.30 7.59
N ASP A 114 1.91 -7.27 7.68
CA ASP A 114 3.37 -7.34 7.44
C ASP A 114 3.74 -7.82 6.02
N PHE A 115 2.84 -7.63 5.05
CA PHE A 115 3.05 -8.01 3.66
C PHE A 115 3.92 -7.00 2.92
N MET A 116 4.75 -7.47 1.98
CA MET A 116 5.47 -6.60 1.05
C MET A 116 5.34 -7.06 -0.39
N ALA A 117 5.13 -6.13 -1.33
CA ALA A 117 5.27 -6.38 -2.76
C ALA A 117 6.37 -5.52 -3.37
N ARG A 118 7.17 -6.11 -4.28
CA ARG A 118 8.30 -5.42 -4.91
C ARG A 118 8.42 -5.73 -6.40
N TYR A 119 8.77 -4.74 -7.20
CA TYR A 119 9.19 -4.90 -8.60
C TYR A 119 8.23 -5.74 -9.47
N LEU A 120 6.92 -5.55 -9.31
CA LEU A 120 5.89 -6.25 -10.09
C LEU A 120 4.78 -5.29 -10.52
N THR A 121 4.03 -5.70 -11.55
CA THR A 121 2.80 -5.03 -11.99
C THR A 121 1.59 -5.82 -11.50
N ILE A 122 0.62 -5.11 -10.95
CA ILE A 122 -0.71 -5.62 -10.58
C ILE A 122 -1.71 -4.87 -11.46
N GLN A 123 -2.43 -5.60 -12.29
CA GLN A 123 -3.28 -4.99 -13.31
C GLN A 123 -4.66 -5.64 -13.36
N ASN A 124 -5.69 -4.81 -13.27
CA ASN A 124 -7.01 -5.20 -13.77
C ASN A 124 -7.16 -4.64 -15.19
N ASN A 125 -7.31 -5.51 -16.19
CA ASN A 125 -7.37 -5.12 -17.59
C ASN A 125 -8.79 -5.07 -18.17
N TYR A 126 -9.83 -5.04 -17.32
CA TYR A 126 -11.22 -4.93 -17.76
C TYR A 126 -11.46 -3.72 -18.68
N GLY A 127 -10.83 -2.59 -18.38
CA GLY A 127 -10.94 -1.35 -19.15
C GLY A 127 -11.84 -0.29 -18.49
N ALA A 128 -12.16 0.76 -19.24
CA ALA A 128 -13.00 1.86 -18.77
C ALA A 128 -14.49 1.50 -18.72
N GLY A 129 -15.26 2.25 -17.94
CA GLY A 129 -16.73 2.18 -17.93
C GLY A 129 -17.34 1.36 -16.79
N ALA A 130 -16.52 0.69 -15.97
CA ALA A 130 -16.94 0.06 -14.73
C ALA A 130 -15.83 0.09 -13.68
N LYS A 131 -16.21 -0.11 -12.41
CA LYS A 131 -15.27 -0.35 -11.31
C LYS A 131 -14.51 -1.65 -11.57
N ALA A 132 -13.18 -1.59 -11.51
CA ALA A 132 -12.33 -2.73 -11.78
C ALA A 132 -11.07 -2.65 -10.91
N VAL A 133 -11.12 -3.23 -9.72
CA VAL A 133 -10.02 -3.09 -8.75
C VAL A 133 -8.81 -3.91 -9.19
N ALA A 134 -7.63 -3.29 -9.25
CA ALA A 134 -6.37 -4.01 -9.47
C ALA A 134 -5.85 -4.57 -8.15
N LEU A 135 -5.76 -3.72 -7.14
CA LEU A 135 -5.22 -4.07 -5.83
C LEU A 135 -6.17 -3.64 -4.72
N ARG A 136 -6.49 -4.58 -3.83
CA ARG A 136 -7.13 -4.33 -2.54
C ARG A 136 -6.13 -4.60 -1.42
N VAL A 137 -6.01 -3.69 -0.46
CA VAL A 137 -5.13 -3.84 0.71
C VAL A 137 -5.93 -3.59 1.98
N SER A 138 -6.05 -4.61 2.83
CA SER A 138 -6.86 -4.58 4.07
C SER A 138 -6.09 -5.08 5.30
N GLY A 139 -4.93 -5.70 5.10
CA GLY A 139 -4.02 -6.13 6.17
C GLY A 139 -3.13 -4.99 6.64
N ASP A 140 -2.87 -4.92 7.94
CA ASP A 140 -2.07 -3.84 8.53
C ASP A 140 -0.57 -3.98 8.22
N ARG A 141 0.16 -2.87 8.12
CA ARG A 141 1.61 -2.86 7.84
C ARG A 141 1.97 -3.52 6.50
N ALA A 142 1.31 -3.08 5.43
CA ALA A 142 1.61 -3.54 4.07
C ALA A 142 2.47 -2.51 3.30
N ALA A 143 3.50 -2.97 2.59
CA ALA A 143 4.36 -2.09 1.79
C ALA A 143 4.46 -2.51 0.32
N PHE A 144 4.49 -1.53 -0.58
CA PHE A 144 4.62 -1.72 -2.02
C PHE A 144 5.78 -0.85 -2.53
N MET A 145 6.80 -1.46 -3.11
CA MET A 145 8.02 -0.77 -3.53
C MET A 145 8.35 -1.03 -4.99
N ASN A 146 8.44 0.02 -5.80
CA ASN A 146 8.72 -0.09 -7.23
C ASN A 146 7.66 -0.95 -7.97
N CYS A 147 6.40 -0.87 -7.54
CA CYS A 147 5.30 -1.58 -8.16
C CYS A 147 4.56 -0.69 -9.16
N ARG A 148 3.85 -1.34 -10.09
CA ARG A 148 2.88 -0.69 -10.98
C ARG A 148 1.50 -1.21 -10.64
N ILE A 149 0.53 -0.32 -10.39
CA ILE A 149 -0.85 -0.68 -10.05
C ILE A 149 -1.75 -0.02 -11.09
N LEU A 150 -2.37 -0.83 -11.96
CA LEU A 150 -2.96 -0.37 -13.22
C LEU A 150 -4.41 -0.81 -13.35
N SER A 151 -5.32 0.15 -13.54
CA SER A 151 -6.69 -0.09 -13.98
C SER A 151 -7.30 1.25 -14.47
N HIS A 152 -8.62 1.36 -14.45
CA HIS A 152 -9.39 2.56 -14.74
C HIS A 152 -10.07 3.07 -13.46
N GLN A 153 -11.38 2.87 -13.33
CA GLN A 153 -12.13 3.27 -12.15
C GLN A 153 -11.82 2.31 -10.98
N ASP A 154 -11.63 2.89 -9.79
CA ASP A 154 -11.40 2.15 -8.54
C ASP A 154 -10.12 1.27 -8.57
N THR A 155 -9.02 1.77 -9.15
CA THR A 155 -7.78 0.98 -9.36
C THR A 155 -7.17 0.39 -8.08
N LEU A 156 -6.99 1.21 -7.04
CA LEU A 156 -6.38 0.83 -5.77
C LEU A 156 -7.39 1.04 -4.62
N LEU A 157 -7.94 -0.06 -4.12
CA LEU A 157 -8.72 -0.09 -2.89
C LEU A 157 -7.78 -0.23 -1.69
N ASP A 158 -7.34 0.92 -1.18
CA ASP A 158 -6.57 1.05 0.04
C ASP A 158 -7.52 1.03 1.26
N ASP A 159 -8.07 -0.16 1.53
CA ASP A 159 -9.27 -0.44 2.35
C ASP A 159 -9.12 0.04 3.80
N LYS A 160 -8.17 -0.55 4.54
CA LYS A 160 -7.88 -0.26 5.96
C LYS A 160 -6.50 -0.76 6.35
N GLY A 161 -5.92 -0.21 7.41
CA GLY A 161 -4.59 -0.56 7.89
C GLY A 161 -3.55 0.53 7.57
N ARG A 162 -2.31 0.31 8.01
CA ARG A 162 -1.18 1.21 7.77
C ARG A 162 -0.39 0.76 6.55
N HIS A 163 -0.29 1.60 5.52
CA HIS A 163 0.34 1.19 4.26
C HIS A 163 1.39 2.16 3.75
N TYR A 164 2.43 1.61 3.11
CA TYR A 164 3.55 2.35 2.55
C TYR A 164 3.69 2.05 1.05
N TYR A 165 3.57 3.07 0.20
CA TYR A 165 3.79 2.94 -1.24
C TYR A 165 5.00 3.78 -1.63
N SER A 166 6.04 3.17 -2.21
CA SER A 166 7.31 3.86 -2.48
C SER A 166 7.80 3.62 -3.90
N ASN A 167 8.06 4.72 -4.62
CA ASN A 167 8.48 4.70 -6.02
C ASN A 167 7.52 3.87 -6.91
N CYS A 168 6.23 3.89 -6.59
CA CYS A 168 5.21 3.16 -7.34
C CYS A 168 4.64 4.02 -8.48
N TYR A 169 4.16 3.36 -9.51
CA TYR A 169 3.33 3.98 -10.55
C TYR A 169 1.89 3.51 -10.37
N VAL A 170 0.94 4.44 -10.31
CA VAL A 170 -0.49 4.15 -10.19
C VAL A 170 -1.23 4.92 -11.28
N GLU A 171 -2.07 4.25 -12.05
CA GLU A 171 -2.89 4.89 -13.08
C GLU A 171 -4.36 4.48 -12.98
N GLY A 172 -5.24 5.39 -13.37
CA GLY A 172 -6.69 5.17 -13.42
C GLY A 172 -7.42 6.45 -13.80
N ASP A 173 -8.76 6.44 -13.79
CA ASP A 173 -9.56 7.62 -14.17
C ASP A 173 -10.39 8.20 -13.03
N THR A 174 -11.26 7.41 -12.42
CA THR A 174 -12.24 7.81 -11.43
C THR A 174 -11.92 7.11 -10.11
N ASP A 175 -11.71 7.90 -9.07
CA ASP A 175 -11.46 7.43 -7.70
C ASP A 175 -10.36 6.38 -7.61
N PHE A 176 -9.32 6.51 -8.44
CA PHE A 176 -8.41 5.39 -8.68
C PHE A 176 -7.49 5.06 -7.48
N ILE A 177 -7.48 5.90 -6.44
CA ILE A 177 -6.99 5.56 -5.09
C ILE A 177 -8.09 5.86 -4.07
N PHE A 178 -8.68 4.84 -3.48
CA PHE A 178 -9.86 4.99 -2.62
C PHE A 178 -9.83 4.02 -1.44
N GLY A 179 -10.62 4.31 -0.39
CA GLY A 179 -10.67 3.51 0.84
C GLY A 179 -10.41 4.32 2.11
N ASN A 180 -10.09 3.66 3.22
CA ASN A 180 -9.90 4.25 4.55
C ASN A 180 -8.55 3.87 5.19
N GLY A 181 -7.53 3.54 4.38
CA GLY A 181 -6.17 3.30 4.86
C GLY A 181 -5.55 4.52 5.55
N ALA A 182 -4.61 4.26 6.46
CA ALA A 182 -3.65 5.24 6.96
C ALA A 182 -2.37 5.07 6.14
N SER A 183 -2.18 5.88 5.10
CA SER A 183 -1.25 5.55 4.04
C SER A 183 -0.39 6.72 3.59
N ILE A 184 0.88 6.42 3.34
CA ILE A 184 1.82 7.34 2.71
C ILE A 184 2.32 6.79 1.38
N PHE A 185 2.20 7.62 0.36
CA PHE A 185 2.70 7.41 -0.99
C PHE A 185 3.91 8.33 -1.17
N GLN A 186 5.10 7.76 -1.32
CA GLN A 186 6.35 8.49 -1.40
C GLN A 186 7.02 8.28 -2.75
N LYS A 187 7.34 9.39 -3.44
CA LYS A 187 7.99 9.37 -4.76
C LYS A 187 7.19 8.58 -5.81
N CYS A 188 5.88 8.48 -5.63
CA CYS A 188 5.02 7.78 -6.58
C CYS A 188 4.67 8.66 -7.78
N HIS A 189 4.41 8.02 -8.91
CA HIS A 189 3.85 8.66 -10.10
C HIS A 189 2.38 8.27 -10.23
N LEU A 190 1.50 9.26 -10.11
CA LEU A 190 0.06 9.12 -10.28
C LEU A 190 -0.31 9.63 -11.69
N HIS A 191 -0.91 8.78 -12.51
CA HIS A 191 -1.25 9.10 -13.89
C HIS A 191 -2.74 8.95 -14.16
N SER A 192 -3.43 10.07 -14.38
CA SER A 192 -4.87 10.06 -14.70
C SER A 192 -5.11 9.72 -16.16
N LEU A 193 -5.82 8.61 -16.42
CA LEU A 193 -6.27 8.16 -17.73
C LEU A 193 -7.57 8.84 -18.19
N ALA A 194 -8.21 9.64 -17.33
CA ALA A 194 -9.51 10.23 -17.61
C ALA A 194 -9.53 11.01 -18.94
N GLY A 195 -10.43 10.60 -19.85
CA GLY A 195 -10.74 11.32 -21.09
C GLY A 195 -11.66 12.53 -20.89
N GLY A 196 -12.11 12.77 -19.66
CA GLY A 196 -12.95 13.88 -19.23
C GLY A 196 -12.49 14.43 -17.88
N MET A 197 -13.41 14.52 -16.91
CA MET A 197 -13.10 14.89 -15.52
C MET A 197 -12.90 13.62 -14.67
N GLY A 198 -11.64 13.32 -14.34
CA GLY A 198 -11.28 12.25 -13.41
C GLY A 198 -11.16 12.69 -11.95
N ALA A 199 -10.93 11.73 -11.06
CA ALA A 199 -10.65 11.96 -9.65
C ALA A 199 -9.52 11.04 -9.18
N ILE A 200 -8.46 11.62 -8.62
CA ILE A 200 -7.29 10.85 -8.18
C ILE A 200 -7.60 10.07 -6.90
N THR A 201 -8.26 10.73 -5.93
CA THR A 201 -8.54 10.12 -4.63
C THR A 201 -10.01 10.17 -4.22
N ALA A 202 -10.45 9.12 -3.53
CA ALA A 202 -11.74 9.08 -2.82
C ALA A 202 -11.59 8.44 -1.43
N GLN A 203 -11.13 9.25 -0.47
CA GLN A 203 -10.84 8.77 0.89
C GLN A 203 -12.15 8.72 1.73
N ARG A 204 -12.35 7.62 2.48
CA ARG A 204 -13.60 7.20 3.13
C ARG A 204 -13.73 7.48 4.65
N ARG A 205 -12.79 8.18 5.28
CA ARG A 205 -12.79 8.47 6.72
C ARG A 205 -14.14 9.04 7.17
N GLN A 206 -14.75 8.40 8.15
CA GLN A 206 -16.13 8.64 8.59
C GLN A 206 -16.23 9.41 9.89
N ARG A 207 -15.17 9.42 10.72
CA ARG A 207 -15.17 10.08 12.03
C ARG A 207 -13.88 10.85 12.27
N ALA A 208 -13.95 11.86 13.14
CA ALA A 208 -12.82 12.75 13.45
C ALA A 208 -11.72 12.06 14.26
N GLU A 209 -12.04 10.96 14.95
CA GLU A 209 -11.11 10.24 15.83
C GLU A 209 -10.33 9.14 15.09
N GLU A 210 -10.74 8.78 13.87
CA GLU A 210 -10.01 7.81 13.06
C GLU A 210 -8.67 8.40 12.61
N GLU A 211 -7.53 7.76 12.89
CA GLU A 211 -6.24 8.26 12.40
C GLU A 211 -5.88 7.78 10.99
N THR A 212 -6.87 7.78 10.09
CA THR A 212 -6.74 7.35 8.69
C THR A 212 -6.60 8.52 7.72
N GLY A 213 -6.14 8.26 6.50
CA GLY A 213 -5.95 9.27 5.47
C GLY A 213 -4.86 8.93 4.48
N PHE A 214 -4.90 9.60 3.33
CA PHE A 214 -3.92 9.42 2.27
C PHE A 214 -2.99 10.61 2.21
N THR A 215 -1.68 10.33 2.24
CA THR A 215 -0.65 11.36 2.18
C THR A 215 0.31 11.07 1.04
N PHE A 216 0.56 12.06 0.20
CA PHE A 216 1.41 11.93 -0.99
C PHE A 216 2.60 12.88 -0.85
N VAL A 217 3.81 12.33 -0.78
CA VAL A 217 5.03 13.09 -0.51
C VAL A 217 6.03 12.91 -1.64
N ASN A 218 6.50 14.02 -2.22
CA ASN A 218 7.43 14.02 -3.36
C ASN A 218 6.91 13.23 -4.57
N CYS A 219 5.59 13.19 -4.76
CA CYS A 219 4.97 12.48 -5.87
C CYS A 219 4.97 13.32 -7.16
N LYS A 220 4.55 12.69 -8.26
CA LYS A 220 4.32 13.32 -9.56
C LYS A 220 2.91 13.00 -10.04
N ILE A 221 2.14 14.03 -10.37
CA ILE A 221 0.80 13.92 -10.97
C ILE A 221 0.86 14.35 -12.43
N THR A 222 0.33 13.49 -13.29
CA THR A 222 0.18 13.71 -14.74
C THR A 222 -1.15 13.09 -15.20
N GLY A 223 -1.51 13.30 -16.46
CA GLY A 223 -2.64 12.59 -17.05
C GLY A 223 -2.97 13.07 -18.44
N VAL A 224 -4.08 12.57 -18.98
CA VAL A 224 -4.51 12.77 -20.37
C VAL A 224 -5.32 14.07 -20.53
N LYS A 225 -6.42 14.23 -19.78
CA LYS A 225 -7.25 15.44 -19.81
C LYS A 225 -7.24 16.17 -18.47
N SER A 226 -8.30 16.03 -17.68
CA SER A 226 -8.53 16.80 -16.49
C SER A 226 -8.83 15.88 -15.31
N ALA A 227 -8.35 16.23 -14.13
CA ALA A 227 -8.67 15.52 -12.89
C ALA A 227 -8.73 16.47 -11.70
N VAL A 228 -9.55 16.14 -10.72
CA VAL A 228 -9.42 16.67 -9.35
C VAL A 228 -8.47 15.80 -8.54
N LEU A 229 -7.77 16.41 -7.58
CA LEU A 229 -6.92 15.75 -6.59
C LEU A 229 -7.70 14.76 -5.73
N GLY A 230 -8.97 15.05 -5.45
CA GLY A 230 -9.85 14.12 -4.78
C GLY A 230 -11.23 14.66 -4.49
N ARG A 231 -12.09 13.75 -4.02
CA ARG A 231 -13.45 14.04 -3.59
C ARG A 231 -13.87 13.15 -2.42
N PRO A 232 -14.61 13.68 -1.43
CA PRO A 232 -14.76 13.03 -0.13
C PRO A 232 -15.80 11.92 -0.18
N TRP A 233 -15.37 10.67 -0.25
CA TRP A 233 -16.27 9.52 -0.10
C TRP A 233 -16.82 9.45 1.33
N GLY A 234 -15.96 9.66 2.33
CA GLY A 234 -16.34 9.76 3.74
C GLY A 234 -16.51 11.20 4.21
N LYS A 235 -17.29 11.41 5.28
CA LYS A 235 -17.59 12.76 5.81
C LYS A 235 -16.34 13.49 6.32
N TYR A 236 -15.38 12.79 6.89
CA TYR A 236 -14.13 13.33 7.44
C TYR A 236 -12.93 12.97 6.56
N SER A 237 -13.17 12.81 5.26
CA SER A 237 -12.14 12.49 4.27
C SER A 237 -10.89 13.36 4.45
N ARG A 238 -9.73 12.74 4.53
CA ARG A 238 -8.43 13.38 4.79
C ARG A 238 -7.44 12.98 3.72
N VAL A 239 -6.95 13.96 2.97
CA VAL A 239 -5.98 13.79 1.88
C VAL A 239 -4.98 14.94 1.91
N VAL A 240 -3.68 14.64 1.88
CA VAL A 240 -2.62 15.65 1.87
C VAL A 240 -1.67 15.38 0.71
N PHE A 241 -1.42 16.40 -0.12
CA PHE A 241 -0.32 16.40 -1.10
C PHE A 241 0.78 17.34 -0.61
N ALA A 242 2.00 16.82 -0.50
CA ALA A 242 3.17 17.57 -0.07
C ALA A 242 4.32 17.41 -1.07
N LEU A 243 4.99 18.51 -1.40
CA LEU A 243 6.17 18.54 -2.27
C LEU A 243 5.94 17.83 -3.62
N THR A 244 4.70 17.83 -4.09
CA THR A 244 4.26 17.03 -5.23
C THR A 244 4.21 17.88 -6.49
N TYR A 245 4.79 17.37 -7.58
CA TYR A 245 4.64 17.98 -8.91
C TYR A 245 3.23 17.72 -9.44
N MET A 246 2.59 18.73 -10.00
CA MET A 246 1.28 18.64 -10.64
C MET A 246 1.35 19.24 -12.05
N SER A 247 1.16 18.42 -13.08
CA SER A 247 0.96 18.93 -14.45
C SER A 247 -0.35 19.70 -14.56
N ASN A 248 -0.59 20.33 -15.71
CA ASN A 248 -1.85 21.02 -16.03
C ASN A 248 -3.09 20.10 -16.12
N VAL A 249 -2.94 18.79 -15.84
CA VAL A 249 -4.07 17.87 -15.67
C VAL A 249 -4.94 18.23 -14.47
N VAL A 250 -4.34 18.81 -13.41
CA VAL A 250 -5.07 19.15 -12.20
C VAL A 250 -5.91 20.39 -12.45
N LEU A 251 -7.21 20.24 -12.30
CA LEU A 251 -8.18 21.31 -12.48
C LEU A 251 -7.93 22.46 -11.49
N PRO A 252 -8.18 23.73 -11.87
CA PRO A 252 -7.87 24.89 -11.01
C PRO A 252 -8.53 24.83 -9.63
N GLN A 253 -9.76 24.32 -9.52
CA GLN A 253 -10.47 24.13 -8.25
C GLN A 253 -9.78 23.11 -7.33
N GLY A 254 -8.97 22.21 -7.89
CA GLY A 254 -8.19 21.19 -7.17
C GLY A 254 -9.03 20.04 -6.64
N TRP A 255 -10.13 20.32 -5.97
CA TRP A 255 -10.93 19.36 -5.22
C TRP A 255 -12.41 19.49 -5.56
N ASP A 256 -13.15 18.39 -5.40
CA ASP A 256 -14.60 18.34 -5.56
C ASP A 256 -15.23 17.87 -4.23
N ASP A 257 -16.43 18.33 -3.92
CA ASP A 257 -17.12 18.03 -2.65
C ASP A 257 -18.10 16.85 -2.76
N TRP A 258 -18.08 16.13 -3.88
CA TRP A 258 -18.99 15.04 -4.19
C TRP A 258 -20.46 15.50 -4.24
N GLY A 259 -20.72 16.76 -4.61
CA GLY A 259 -22.08 17.32 -4.62
C GLY A 259 -22.70 17.47 -3.22
N ASP A 260 -21.93 17.29 -2.15
CA ASP A 260 -22.39 17.42 -0.77
C ASP A 260 -21.59 18.49 -0.04
N SER A 261 -22.15 19.70 -0.03
CA SER A 261 -21.53 20.85 0.61
C SER A 261 -21.32 20.69 2.13
N SER A 262 -22.00 19.74 2.78
CA SER A 262 -21.82 19.48 4.22
C SER A 262 -20.43 18.92 4.53
N LYS A 263 -19.82 18.19 3.57
CA LYS A 263 -18.48 17.60 3.70
C LYS A 263 -17.37 18.65 3.71
N ARG A 264 -17.61 19.83 3.12
CA ARG A 264 -16.65 20.95 3.10
C ARG A 264 -16.24 21.43 4.49
N ARG A 265 -17.06 21.16 5.52
CA ARG A 265 -16.78 21.54 6.92
C ARG A 265 -15.88 20.56 7.66
N THR A 266 -15.81 19.31 7.21
CA THR A 266 -15.19 18.20 7.96
C THR A 266 -14.10 17.47 7.19
N ALA A 267 -14.10 17.54 5.86
CA ALA A 267 -13.00 17.02 5.06
C ALA A 267 -11.74 17.88 5.24
N TYR A 268 -10.58 17.25 5.31
CA TYR A 268 -9.27 17.90 5.45
C TYR A 268 -8.42 17.63 4.22
N TYR A 269 -8.49 18.54 3.25
CA TYR A 269 -7.76 18.45 1.98
C TYR A 269 -6.67 19.50 1.91
N GLY A 270 -5.42 19.05 2.01
CA GLY A 270 -4.25 19.91 2.19
C GLY A 270 -3.24 19.84 1.05
N GLU A 271 -2.65 20.98 0.71
CA GLU A 271 -1.50 21.09 -0.19
C GLU A 271 -0.35 21.81 0.52
N TYR A 272 0.85 21.21 0.51
CA TYR A 272 2.08 21.80 1.05
C TYR A 272 3.17 21.85 -0.02
N LYS A 273 3.56 23.06 -0.44
CA LYS A 273 4.67 23.29 -1.39
C LYS A 273 4.60 22.41 -2.66
N CYS A 274 3.38 22.11 -3.13
CA CYS A 274 3.16 21.51 -4.44
C CYS A 274 3.59 22.51 -5.54
N TYR A 275 4.03 22.00 -6.69
CA TYR A 275 4.59 22.83 -7.76
C TYR A 275 4.21 22.29 -9.15
N GLY A 276 4.49 23.06 -10.19
CA GLY A 276 4.03 22.78 -11.56
C GLY A 276 2.74 23.52 -11.93
N ALA A 277 2.32 23.39 -13.20
CA ALA A 277 1.21 24.17 -13.74
C ALA A 277 -0.13 23.91 -13.03
N GLY A 278 -0.38 22.67 -12.59
CA GLY A 278 -1.61 22.29 -11.88
C GLY A 278 -1.62 22.65 -10.40
N ALA A 279 -0.49 23.04 -9.82
CA ALA A 279 -0.37 23.40 -8.40
C ALA A 279 -0.74 24.87 -8.11
N ARG A 280 -1.15 25.65 -9.12
CA ARG A 280 -1.57 27.05 -8.93
C ARG A 280 -2.79 27.13 -8.03
N SER A 281 -2.62 27.68 -6.83
CA SER A 281 -3.63 27.62 -5.78
C SER A 281 -4.68 28.74 -5.80
N SER A 282 -4.55 29.75 -6.67
CA SER A 282 -5.39 30.96 -6.63
C SER A 282 -6.88 30.71 -6.93
N LYS A 283 -7.21 29.58 -7.57
CA LYS A 283 -8.58 29.17 -7.91
C LYS A 283 -9.05 27.94 -7.13
N ARG A 284 -8.29 27.48 -6.13
CA ARG A 284 -8.69 26.34 -5.32
C ARG A 284 -10.00 26.60 -4.62
N VAL A 285 -10.76 25.54 -4.38
CA VAL A 285 -11.95 25.63 -3.53
C VAL A 285 -11.59 26.23 -2.17
N LYS A 286 -12.44 27.14 -1.66
CA LYS A 286 -12.17 27.92 -0.45
C LYS A 286 -12.03 27.08 0.83
N TRP A 287 -12.54 25.86 0.82
CA TRP A 287 -12.50 24.92 1.95
C TRP A 287 -11.26 24.02 1.95
N SER A 288 -10.40 24.10 0.93
CA SER A 288 -9.10 23.42 0.93
C SER A 288 -8.08 24.18 1.77
N HIS A 289 -7.04 23.48 2.21
CA HIS A 289 -6.01 24.00 3.11
C HIS A 289 -4.68 24.17 2.38
N ARG A 290 -4.12 25.37 2.45
CA ARG A 290 -2.71 25.61 2.11
C ARG A 290 -1.90 25.50 3.38
N LEU A 291 -1.16 24.41 3.52
CA LEU A 291 -0.48 24.09 4.78
C LEU A 291 0.78 24.94 4.97
N SER A 292 1.01 25.37 6.20
CA SER A 292 2.30 25.86 6.70
C SER A 292 3.29 24.70 6.87
N SER A 293 4.55 25.02 7.16
CA SER A 293 5.55 24.00 7.50
C SER A 293 5.21 23.27 8.79
N GLN A 294 4.64 23.93 9.81
CA GLN A 294 4.24 23.28 11.05
C GLN A 294 3.07 22.31 10.82
N GLU A 295 2.05 22.73 10.07
CA GLU A 295 0.89 21.88 9.76
C GLU A 295 1.25 20.69 8.88
N ALA A 296 2.20 20.87 7.96
CA ALA A 296 2.63 19.80 7.07
C ALA A 296 3.54 18.77 7.75
N ALA A 297 4.34 19.17 8.76
CA ALA A 297 5.39 18.36 9.35
C ALA A 297 4.98 16.92 9.74
N PRO A 298 3.80 16.68 10.36
CA PRO A 298 3.35 15.33 10.72
C PRO A 298 3.12 14.40 9.51
N TYR A 299 2.90 14.97 8.32
CA TYR A 299 2.57 14.23 7.10
C TYR A 299 3.80 13.91 6.22
N LEU A 300 5.00 14.42 6.54
CA LEU A 300 6.14 14.36 5.62
C LEU A 300 6.96 13.07 5.70
N ARG A 301 6.68 12.20 6.67
CA ARG A 301 7.51 11.03 7.00
C ARG A 301 6.67 9.80 7.27
N GLU A 302 7.25 8.64 7.00
CA GLU A 302 6.64 7.33 7.31
C GLU A 302 6.37 7.10 8.81
N ASP A 303 6.94 7.92 9.71
CA ASP A 303 6.61 7.88 11.14
C ASP A 303 5.12 8.11 11.43
N MET A 304 4.39 8.79 10.54
CA MET A 304 2.94 8.99 10.67
C MET A 304 2.15 7.67 10.64
N ILE A 305 2.74 6.61 10.07
CA ILE A 305 2.20 5.25 10.07
C ILE A 305 3.07 4.30 10.92
N GLY A 306 3.97 4.84 11.75
CA GLY A 306 4.95 4.06 12.50
C GLY A 306 5.91 3.26 11.61
N GLY A 307 6.14 3.71 10.36
CA GLY A 307 6.83 2.94 9.32
C GLY A 307 8.22 2.44 9.71
N SER A 308 8.94 3.20 10.53
CA SER A 308 10.26 2.84 11.06
C SER A 308 10.27 1.53 11.88
N SER A 309 9.12 1.10 12.41
CA SER A 309 9.03 -0.13 13.21
C SER A 309 8.69 -1.39 12.41
N TRP A 310 8.24 -1.28 11.15
CA TRP A 310 7.68 -2.43 10.43
C TRP A 310 8.00 -2.49 8.93
N ILE A 311 8.43 -1.39 8.30
CA ILE A 311 8.88 -1.44 6.91
C ILE A 311 10.21 -2.20 6.88
N ARG A 312 10.17 -3.44 6.40
CA ARG A 312 11.35 -4.31 6.35
C ARG A 312 12.25 -3.96 5.17
N SER A 313 13.55 -4.06 5.38
CA SER A 313 14.52 -4.03 4.29
C SER A 313 14.47 -5.33 3.47
N ALA A 314 15.08 -5.31 2.29
CA ALA A 314 15.34 -6.54 1.55
C ALA A 314 16.16 -7.51 2.41
N PRO A 315 15.79 -8.81 2.50
CA PRO A 315 16.67 -9.82 3.05
C PRO A 315 18.01 -9.83 2.27
N SER A 316 19.12 -10.00 2.99
CA SER A 316 20.45 -10.18 2.40
C SER A 316 20.85 -11.65 2.30
N HIS A 317 20.17 -12.53 3.03
CA HIS A 317 20.41 -13.96 3.06
C HIS A 317 19.13 -14.73 2.77
N PHE A 318 19.26 -15.85 2.07
CA PHE A 318 18.14 -16.72 1.74
C PHE A 318 18.43 -18.16 2.15
N ARG A 319 17.46 -18.79 2.83
CA ARG A 319 17.45 -20.23 3.09
C ARG A 319 16.37 -20.89 2.24
N ARG A 320 16.58 -22.14 1.83
CA ARG A 320 15.53 -22.96 1.20
C ARG A 320 14.79 -23.74 2.27
N ILE A 321 13.54 -24.13 1.99
CA ILE A 321 12.81 -25.08 2.83
C ILE A 321 13.55 -26.43 2.75
N SER A 322 14.04 -26.94 3.88
CA SER A 322 14.62 -28.27 3.97
C SER A 322 13.50 -29.30 3.87
N GLY A 323 13.37 -29.95 2.71
CA GLY A 323 12.31 -30.91 2.41
C GLY A 323 11.49 -30.46 1.21
N ALA A 324 11.98 -30.77 0.01
CA ALA A 324 11.21 -30.64 -1.21
C ALA A 324 9.90 -31.44 -1.06
N ILE A 325 8.77 -30.76 -1.16
CA ILE A 325 7.48 -31.40 -1.38
C ILE A 325 7.61 -32.09 -2.74
N SER A 326 7.52 -33.43 -2.73
CA SER A 326 7.47 -34.23 -3.95
C SER A 326 6.48 -33.63 -4.95
N PRO A 327 6.77 -33.64 -6.26
CA PRO A 327 5.81 -33.20 -7.26
C PRO A 327 4.51 -33.98 -7.08
N LEU A 328 3.38 -33.25 -7.05
CA LEU A 328 2.03 -33.82 -7.01
C LEU A 328 1.92 -34.99 -8.02
N PRO A 329 1.27 -36.11 -7.64
CA PRO A 329 1.12 -37.24 -8.55
C PRO A 329 0.39 -36.80 -9.83
N GLN A 330 0.95 -37.18 -10.98
CA GLN A 330 0.32 -36.92 -12.28
C GLN A 330 -1.10 -37.51 -12.33
N PRO A 331 -2.06 -36.86 -13.01
CA PRO A 331 -3.36 -37.46 -13.24
C PRO A 331 -3.19 -38.80 -13.96
N LEU A 332 -3.81 -39.86 -13.40
CA LEU A 332 -3.88 -41.17 -14.05
C LEU A 332 -4.47 -40.99 -15.45
N GLN A 333 -3.72 -41.44 -16.46
CA GLN A 333 -4.24 -41.54 -17.81
C GLN A 333 -5.45 -42.49 -17.80
N PRO A 334 -6.55 -42.16 -18.50
CA PRO A 334 -7.66 -43.08 -18.62
C PRO A 334 -7.18 -44.31 -19.41
N ASN A 335 -7.33 -45.49 -18.80
CA ASN A 335 -7.09 -46.76 -19.47
C ASN A 335 -8.02 -46.87 -20.69
N SER A 336 -7.43 -47.35 -21.78
CA SER A 336 -8.01 -47.72 -23.08
C SER A 336 -9.46 -48.17 -23.07
#